data_AF-W6RRQ3-F1
#
_entry.id   AF-W6RRQ3-F1
#
_cell.length_a   1.000
_cell.length_b   1.000
_cell.length_c   1.000
_cell.angle_alpha   90.00
_cell.angle_beta   90.00
_cell.angle_gamma   90.00
#
_symmetry.space_group_name_H-M   'P 1'
#
loop_
_entity.id
_entity.type
_entity.pdbx_description
1 polymer ?
#
loop_
_entity_poly.entity_id
_entity_poly.type
_entity_poly.pdbx_seq_one_letter_code
_entity_poly.pdbx_strand_id
1 'polypeptide(L)'
;MEHIGLARKCVQKFKEWYPNDTAIEKMEEDVEALTPNDRPELVAPEGVVDYQERYGGSTNHQTDIKEANFFGSRDQYIIAGSDCGHMYIWNRDTSKIQGIFEADDHILNICQPHPDQFMIATAGIDDDILLWQPILERPDAFLSRRVEDPYEFMEKRADGMGGRIHLHMLRDLARDNSQCVQS
;
A
#
# COMPACT_ATOMS: atom_id res chain seq x y z
N MET A 1 26.14 1.11 11.82
CA MET A 1 26.59 1.80 13.05
C MET A 1 25.56 2.84 13.55
N GLU A 2 25.01 3.69 12.67
CA GLU A 2 24.05 4.75 13.06
C GLU A 2 22.72 4.23 13.63
N HIS A 3 22.18 3.14 13.07
CA HIS A 3 20.89 2.54 13.48
C HIS A 3 20.88 1.98 14.92
N ILE A 4 21.96 1.35 15.38
CA ILE A 4 22.07 0.82 16.75
C ILE A 4 22.10 1.97 17.76
N GLY A 5 22.76 3.08 17.41
CA GLY A 5 22.78 4.28 18.25
C GLY A 5 21.39 4.91 18.41
N LEU A 6 20.55 4.87 17.36
CA LEU A 6 19.15 5.30 17.42
C LEU A 6 18.30 4.38 18.29
N ALA A 7 18.45 3.06 18.12
CA ALA A 7 17.72 2.07 18.93
C ALA A 7 17.96 2.28 20.44
N ARG A 8 19.23 2.49 20.85
CA ARG A 8 19.57 2.82 22.24
C ARG A 8 18.90 4.08 22.76
N LYS A 9 18.80 5.13 21.93
CA LYS A 9 18.11 6.38 22.30
C LYS A 9 16.60 6.17 22.47
N CYS A 10 15.99 5.32 21.64
CA CYS A 10 14.57 4.97 21.77
C CYS A 10 14.29 4.24 23.08
N VAL A 11 15.10 3.23 23.43
CA VAL A 11 14.96 2.50 24.71
C VAL A 11 15.15 3.44 25.89
N GLN A 12 16.15 4.34 25.85
CA GLN A 12 16.37 5.32 26.90
C GLN A 12 15.16 6.25 27.12
N LYS A 13 14.55 6.76 26.04
CA LYS A 13 13.32 7.55 26.14
C LYS A 13 12.15 6.75 26.70
N PHE A 14 12.01 5.48 26.29
CA PHE A 14 10.96 4.61 26.79
C PHE A 14 11.09 4.38 28.30
N LYS A 15 12.31 4.19 28.81
CA LYS A 15 12.61 4.13 30.25
C LYS A 15 12.22 5.38 31.01
N GLU A 16 12.49 6.56 30.45
CA GLU A 16 12.12 7.84 31.05
C GLU A 16 10.60 8.00 31.17
N TRP A 17 9.86 7.50 30.18
CA TRP A 17 8.39 7.59 30.16
C TRP A 17 7.71 6.51 31.01
N TYR A 18 8.26 5.31 31.05
CA TYR A 18 7.63 4.13 31.65
C TYR A 18 8.59 3.35 32.56
N PRO A 19 9.12 3.95 33.65
CA PRO A 19 10.24 3.41 34.42
C PRO A 19 9.99 2.04 35.10
N ASN A 20 8.72 1.62 35.22
CA ASN A 20 8.35 0.34 35.84
C ASN A 20 7.82 -0.69 34.83
N ASP A 21 7.94 -0.42 33.52
CA ASP A 21 7.45 -1.33 32.49
C ASP A 21 8.40 -2.52 32.30
N THR A 22 7.84 -3.73 32.39
CA THR A 22 8.59 -4.99 32.28
C THR A 22 9.18 -5.21 30.88
N ALA A 23 8.70 -4.50 29.85
CA ALA A 23 9.24 -4.61 28.49
C ALA A 23 10.64 -4.01 28.36
N ILE A 24 11.06 -3.16 29.30
CA ILE A 24 12.35 -2.47 29.29
C ILE A 24 13.52 -3.45 29.23
N GLU A 25 13.50 -4.50 30.06
CA GLU A 25 14.59 -5.47 30.15
C GLU A 25 14.80 -6.17 28.80
N LYS A 26 13.71 -6.65 28.20
CA LYS A 26 13.74 -7.27 26.88
C LYS A 26 14.21 -6.31 25.78
N MET A 27 13.77 -5.05 25.81
CA MET A 27 14.20 -4.04 24.85
C MET A 27 15.71 -3.77 24.93
N GLU A 28 16.31 -3.82 26.11
CA GLU A 28 17.76 -3.67 26.26
C GLU A 28 18.52 -4.88 25.73
N GLU A 29 18.06 -6.09 26.06
CA GLU A 29 18.62 -7.34 25.54
C GLU A 29 18.57 -7.37 24.00
N ASP A 30 17.44 -7.00 23.41
CA ASP A 30 17.25 -6.96 21.96
C ASP A 30 18.22 -5.97 21.30
N VAL A 31 18.47 -4.80 21.93
CA VAL A 31 19.40 -3.79 21.40
C VAL A 31 20.87 -4.17 21.58
N GLU A 32 21.22 -4.89 22.65
CA GLU A 32 22.56 -5.44 22.85
C GLU A 32 22.88 -6.59 21.88
N ALA A 33 21.87 -7.37 21.50
CA ALA A 33 22.01 -8.45 20.53
C ALA A 33 22.25 -7.97 19.09
N LEU A 34 21.99 -6.70 18.76
CA LEU A 34 22.14 -6.16 17.40
C LEU A 34 23.60 -6.07 16.95
N THR A 35 23.95 -6.81 15.91
CA THR A 35 25.21 -6.64 15.17
C THR A 35 25.05 -5.63 14.02
N PRO A 36 26.14 -4.96 13.58
CA PRO A 36 26.08 -4.01 12.46
C PRO A 36 25.59 -4.60 11.12
N ASN A 37 25.61 -5.92 10.97
CA ASN A 37 25.14 -6.65 9.80
C ASN A 37 23.80 -7.38 10.04
N ASP A 38 23.23 -7.28 11.23
CA ASP A 38 21.90 -7.83 11.50
C ASP A 38 20.86 -6.99 10.75
N ARG A 39 20.49 -7.48 9.57
CA ARG A 39 19.11 -7.34 9.14
C ARG A 39 18.39 -8.47 9.86
N PRO A 40 17.60 -8.22 10.91
CA PRO A 40 16.75 -9.26 11.43
C PRO A 40 15.82 -9.64 10.26
N GLU A 41 16.09 -10.80 9.64
CA GLU A 41 14.99 -11.54 9.04
C GLU A 41 14.04 -11.78 10.21
N LEU A 42 12.91 -11.07 10.19
CA LEU A 42 11.82 -11.31 11.12
C LEU A 42 11.30 -12.71 10.77
N VAL A 43 11.92 -13.73 11.34
CA VAL A 43 11.46 -15.11 11.19
C VAL A 43 10.26 -15.24 12.11
N ALA A 44 9.08 -15.23 11.52
CA ALA A 44 7.85 -15.49 12.25
C ALA A 44 7.95 -16.88 12.91
N PRO A 45 7.45 -17.05 14.15
CA PRO A 45 7.42 -18.35 14.82
C PRO A 45 6.80 -19.43 13.92
N GLU A 46 7.20 -20.69 14.07
CA GLU A 46 6.61 -21.79 13.31
C GLU A 46 5.08 -21.77 13.41
N GLY A 47 4.40 -21.70 12.26
CA GLY A 47 2.94 -21.60 12.16
C GLY A 47 2.37 -20.17 12.16
N VAL A 48 3.21 -19.14 12.31
CA VAL A 48 2.84 -17.74 12.16
C VAL A 48 3.28 -17.28 10.77
N VAL A 49 2.32 -16.85 9.95
CA VAL A 49 2.59 -16.24 8.65
C VAL A 49 2.26 -14.75 8.79
N ASP A 50 3.22 -13.89 8.46
CA ASP A 50 3.07 -12.42 8.57
C ASP A 50 1.94 -11.90 7.65
N TYR A 51 1.96 -12.31 6.38
CA TYR A 51 0.89 -12.08 5.42
C TYR A 51 0.89 -13.18 4.35
N GLN A 52 -0.28 -13.46 3.76
CA GLN A 52 -0.39 -14.42 2.65
C GLN A 52 -0.10 -13.78 1.29
N GLU A 53 -0.54 -12.55 1.09
CA GLU A 53 -0.38 -11.82 -0.17
C GLU A 53 -0.08 -10.34 0.08
N ARG A 54 0.55 -9.70 -0.92
CA ARG A 54 0.93 -8.30 -0.86
C ARG A 54 0.52 -7.58 -2.14
N TYR A 55 -0.28 -6.53 -1.98
CA TYR A 55 -0.71 -5.65 -3.05
C TYR A 55 0.18 -4.39 -3.08
N GLY A 56 1.04 -4.29 -4.10
CA GLY A 56 2.02 -3.22 -4.24
C GLY A 56 1.58 -2.10 -5.18
N GLY A 57 2.35 -1.01 -5.22
CA GLY A 57 2.17 0.10 -6.19
C GLY A 57 1.64 1.40 -5.59
N SER A 58 1.05 1.34 -4.40
CA SER A 58 0.69 2.49 -3.56
C SER A 58 1.60 2.55 -2.34
N THR A 59 1.83 3.77 -1.85
CA THR A 59 2.66 4.03 -0.68
C THR A 59 2.03 5.15 0.14
N ASN A 60 1.70 4.85 1.40
CA ASN A 60 1.16 5.81 2.36
C ASN A 60 2.25 6.18 3.37
N HIS A 61 2.66 7.44 3.35
CA HIS A 61 3.73 7.98 4.19
C HIS A 61 3.34 9.29 4.88
N GLN A 62 2.27 9.95 4.43
CA GLN A 62 1.77 11.19 4.97
C GLN A 62 0.70 10.95 6.03
N THR A 63 -0.12 9.90 5.87
CA THR A 63 -1.18 9.58 6.81
C THR A 63 -1.33 8.08 7.04
N ASP A 64 -1.73 7.70 8.25
CA ASP A 64 -1.88 6.30 8.67
C ASP A 64 -3.32 5.77 8.53
N ILE A 65 -4.22 6.57 7.92
CA ILE A 65 -5.65 6.26 7.82
C ILE A 65 -6.00 6.09 6.35
N LYS A 66 -6.20 4.85 5.91
CA LYS A 66 -6.63 4.49 4.56
C LYS A 66 -7.61 3.34 4.62
N GLU A 67 -8.69 3.46 3.88
CA GLU A 67 -9.60 2.35 3.66
C GLU A 67 -9.10 1.47 2.50
N ALA A 68 -9.27 0.16 2.71
CA ALA A 68 -9.19 -0.84 1.68
C ALA A 68 -10.43 -1.73 1.78
N ASN A 69 -11.03 -2.10 0.64
CA ASN A 69 -12.25 -2.89 0.59
C ASN A 69 -12.18 -3.97 -0.49
N PHE A 70 -12.95 -5.04 -0.32
CA PHE A 70 -13.23 -6.00 -1.37
C PHE A 70 -14.23 -5.38 -2.37
N PHE A 71 -14.07 -5.71 -3.64
CA PHE A 71 -14.91 -5.17 -4.69
C PHE A 71 -15.22 -6.20 -5.79
N GLY A 72 -16.39 -6.04 -6.41
CA GLY A 72 -16.94 -6.94 -7.41
C GLY A 72 -17.88 -7.98 -6.79
N SER A 73 -18.71 -8.60 -7.64
CA SER A 73 -19.76 -9.54 -7.21
C SER A 73 -19.25 -10.81 -6.50
N ARG A 74 -17.94 -11.07 -6.54
CA ARG A 74 -17.29 -12.21 -5.89
C ARG A 74 -16.04 -11.80 -5.10
N ASP A 75 -15.93 -10.52 -4.72
CA ASP A 75 -14.75 -9.98 -4.03
C ASP A 75 -13.44 -10.27 -4.78
N GLN A 76 -13.52 -10.31 -6.11
CA GLN A 76 -12.39 -10.67 -6.97
C GLN A 76 -11.37 -9.53 -7.11
N TYR A 77 -11.73 -8.33 -6.63
CA TYR A 77 -10.87 -7.16 -6.61
C TYR A 77 -10.65 -6.65 -5.20
N ILE A 78 -9.50 -6.03 -5.00
CA ILE A 78 -9.21 -5.19 -3.83
C ILE A 78 -9.14 -3.76 -4.33
N ILE A 79 -9.75 -2.83 -3.59
CA ILE A 79 -9.63 -1.39 -3.82
C ILE A 79 -9.02 -0.72 -2.61
N ALA A 80 -8.17 0.28 -2.80
CA ALA A 80 -7.65 1.09 -1.71
C ALA A 80 -7.27 2.50 -2.16
N GLY A 81 -7.34 3.44 -1.22
CA GLY A 81 -6.84 4.80 -1.41
C GLY A 81 -5.35 4.93 -1.15
N SER A 82 -4.80 6.06 -1.58
CA SER A 82 -3.38 6.37 -1.47
C SER A 82 -3.16 7.84 -1.11
N ASP A 83 -2.07 8.13 -0.41
CA ASP A 83 -1.58 9.49 -0.13
C ASP A 83 -1.18 10.28 -1.39
N CYS A 84 -1.23 9.64 -2.57
CA CYS A 84 -1.07 10.33 -3.84
C CYS A 84 -2.39 10.79 -4.47
N GLY A 85 -3.52 10.64 -3.79
CA GLY A 85 -4.85 11.02 -4.29
C GLY A 85 -5.48 9.99 -5.24
N HIS A 86 -4.82 8.85 -5.45
CA HIS A 86 -5.29 7.84 -6.40
C HIS A 86 -5.95 6.64 -5.70
N MET A 87 -7.01 6.13 -6.31
CA MET A 87 -7.60 4.83 -6.01
C MET A 87 -6.89 3.77 -6.84
N TYR A 88 -6.47 2.70 -6.18
CA TYR A 88 -5.84 1.54 -6.81
C TYR A 88 -6.81 0.36 -6.80
N ILE A 89 -6.86 -0.38 -7.90
CA ILE A 89 -7.65 -1.61 -8.03
C ILE A 89 -6.70 -2.75 -8.38
N TRP A 90 -6.69 -3.79 -7.56
CA TRP A 90 -5.94 -5.02 -7.80
C TRP A 90 -6.89 -6.19 -8.03
N ASN A 91 -6.44 -7.17 -8.82
CA ASN A 91 -7.04 -8.50 -8.82
C ASN A 91 -6.59 -9.23 -7.55
N ARG A 92 -7.54 -9.76 -6.79
CA ARG A 92 -7.30 -10.37 -5.48
C ARG A 92 -6.37 -11.57 -5.59
N ASP A 93 -6.65 -12.52 -6.48
CA ASP A 93 -5.93 -13.81 -6.55
C ASP A 93 -4.51 -13.69 -7.15
N THR A 94 -4.27 -12.67 -7.96
CA THR A 94 -3.00 -12.50 -8.68
C THR A 94 -2.16 -11.36 -8.13
N SER A 95 -2.71 -10.56 -7.21
CA SER A 95 -2.10 -9.31 -6.72
C SER A 95 -1.70 -8.29 -7.81
N LYS A 96 -2.21 -8.46 -9.05
CA LYS A 96 -1.88 -7.59 -10.20
C LYS A 96 -2.79 -6.38 -10.27
N ILE A 97 -2.21 -5.21 -10.51
CA ILE A 97 -2.93 -3.96 -10.78
C ILE A 97 -3.84 -4.13 -12.00
N GLN A 98 -5.11 -3.76 -11.84
CA GLN A 98 -6.12 -3.70 -12.90
C GLN A 98 -6.35 -2.26 -13.36
N GLY A 99 -6.16 -1.29 -12.48
CA GLY A 99 -6.29 0.12 -12.80
C GLY A 99 -5.91 1.03 -11.66
N ILE A 100 -5.58 2.27 -12.02
CA ILE A 100 -5.33 3.38 -11.11
C ILE A 100 -6.21 4.54 -11.57
N PHE A 101 -6.89 5.18 -10.63
CA PHE A 101 -7.85 6.24 -10.89
C PHE A 101 -7.54 7.45 -10.02
N GLU A 102 -7.44 8.63 -10.63
CA GLU A 102 -7.27 9.91 -9.94
C GLU A 102 -8.58 10.31 -9.25
N ALA A 103 -8.61 10.16 -7.92
CA ALA A 103 -9.85 10.20 -7.14
C ALA A 103 -9.94 11.36 -6.14
N ASP A 104 -8.81 12.01 -5.87
CA ASP A 104 -8.64 13.19 -5.03
C ASP A 104 -7.37 13.91 -5.52
N ASP A 105 -7.29 15.23 -5.41
CA ASP A 105 -6.11 15.96 -5.87
C ASP A 105 -4.96 15.85 -4.86
N HIS A 106 -5.26 15.47 -3.61
CA HIS A 106 -4.28 15.35 -2.51
C HIS A 106 -4.13 13.92 -1.98
N ILE A 107 -5.03 13.49 -1.10
CA ILE A 107 -4.93 12.25 -0.33
C ILE A 107 -6.29 11.58 -0.33
N LEU A 108 -6.35 10.37 -0.87
CA LEU A 108 -7.57 9.59 -0.86
C LEU A 108 -7.64 8.69 0.37
N ASN A 109 -8.65 8.89 1.22
CA ASN A 109 -8.80 8.17 2.49
C ASN A 109 -9.84 7.04 2.41
N ILE A 110 -10.96 7.29 1.72
CA ILE A 110 -12.17 6.47 1.74
C ILE A 110 -12.36 5.82 0.37
N CYS A 111 -12.70 4.54 0.35
CA CYS A 111 -12.99 3.77 -0.85
C CYS A 111 -14.12 2.78 -0.56
N GLN A 112 -15.37 3.26 -0.62
CA GLN A 112 -16.55 2.49 -0.20
C GLN A 112 -17.30 1.91 -1.41
N PRO A 113 -17.26 0.60 -1.64
CA PRO A 113 -18.07 -0.03 -2.67
C PRO A 113 -19.55 -0.03 -2.28
N HIS A 114 -20.43 0.12 -3.26
CA HIS A 114 -21.86 -0.07 -3.03
C HIS A 114 -22.15 -1.56 -2.74
N PRO A 115 -23.01 -1.90 -1.78
CA PRO A 115 -23.24 -3.29 -1.37
C PRO A 115 -23.73 -4.20 -2.51
N ASP A 116 -24.62 -3.68 -3.38
CA ASP A 116 -25.27 -4.49 -4.42
C ASP A 116 -24.98 -4.07 -5.87
N GLN A 117 -24.34 -2.92 -6.08
CA GLN A 117 -24.17 -2.33 -7.40
C GLN A 117 -22.68 -2.22 -7.70
N PHE A 118 -22.32 -2.31 -8.99
CA PHE A 118 -20.93 -2.12 -9.41
C PHE A 118 -20.61 -0.62 -9.41
N MET A 119 -20.53 -0.04 -8.21
CA MET A 119 -20.29 1.38 -7.96
C MET A 119 -19.38 1.55 -6.75
N ILE A 120 -18.59 2.62 -6.76
CA ILE A 120 -17.68 2.97 -5.66
C ILE A 120 -17.91 4.44 -5.31
N ALA A 121 -17.87 4.78 -4.02
CA ALA A 121 -17.77 6.14 -3.53
C ALA A 121 -16.37 6.37 -2.94
N THR A 122 -15.72 7.45 -3.34
CA THR A 122 -14.41 7.83 -2.82
C THR A 122 -14.44 9.24 -2.25
N ALA A 123 -13.69 9.44 -1.16
CA ALA A 123 -13.51 10.74 -0.55
C ALA A 123 -12.12 10.83 0.10
N GLY A 124 -11.52 12.00 0.04
CA GLY A 124 -10.18 12.23 0.56
C GLY A 124 -10.12 13.38 1.55
N ILE A 125 -9.12 14.24 1.38
CA ILE A 125 -8.98 15.49 2.15
C ILE A 125 -9.71 16.63 1.46
N ASP A 126 -9.89 16.53 0.14
CA ASP A 126 -10.60 17.55 -0.62
C ASP A 126 -12.11 17.51 -0.32
N ASP A 127 -12.80 18.58 -0.72
CA ASP A 127 -14.22 18.78 -0.42
C ASP A 127 -15.15 17.91 -1.30
N ASP A 128 -14.59 17.19 -2.27
CA ASP A 128 -15.34 16.42 -3.27
C ASP A 128 -15.53 14.95 -2.87
N ILE A 129 -16.73 14.44 -3.17
CA ILE A 129 -17.04 13.00 -3.13
C ILE A 129 -17.27 12.55 -4.56
N LEU A 130 -16.48 11.58 -5.02
CA LEU A 130 -16.61 11.02 -6.36
C LEU A 130 -17.36 9.68 -6.33
N LEU A 131 -18.26 9.52 -7.30
CA LEU A 131 -18.97 8.27 -7.55
C LEU A 131 -18.48 7.64 -8.86
N TRP A 132 -18.08 6.38 -8.77
CA TRP A 132 -17.51 5.61 -9.86
C TRP A 132 -18.48 4.55 -10.31
N GLN A 133 -18.79 4.52 -11.61
CA GLN A 133 -19.59 3.44 -12.22
C GLN A 133 -18.99 3.08 -13.58
N PRO A 134 -19.14 1.83 -14.04
CA PRO A 134 -18.67 1.41 -15.35
C PRO A 134 -19.58 2.05 -16.40
N ILE A 135 -18.97 2.73 -17.36
CA ILE A 135 -19.72 3.35 -18.46
C ILE A 135 -19.54 2.44 -19.66
N LEU A 136 -20.65 1.92 -20.20
CA LEU A 136 -20.69 1.39 -21.56
C LEU A 136 -20.50 2.58 -22.50
N GLU A 137 -19.29 2.75 -23.01
CA GLU A 137 -18.87 3.67 -24.09
C GLU A 137 -19.87 4.79 -24.43
N ARG A 138 -19.57 6.02 -24.03
CA ARG A 138 -20.23 7.19 -24.61
C ARG A 138 -19.26 8.03 -25.45
N PRO A 139 -19.71 8.52 -26.62
CA PRO A 139 -18.88 9.32 -27.52
C PRO A 139 -18.66 10.77 -27.03
N ASP A 140 -19.23 11.18 -25.89
CA ASP A 140 -19.00 12.47 -25.28
C ASP A 140 -17.78 12.44 -24.35
N ALA A 141 -16.91 13.44 -24.54
CA ALA A 141 -15.58 13.58 -23.98
C ALA A 141 -15.54 13.82 -22.47
N PHE A 142 -16.05 12.90 -21.66
CA PHE A 142 -15.70 12.88 -20.25
C PHE A 142 -14.22 12.52 -20.11
N LEU A 143 -13.47 13.38 -19.44
CA LEU A 143 -12.09 13.13 -19.05
C LEU A 143 -12.05 11.85 -18.22
N SER A 144 -11.48 10.79 -18.80
CA SER A 144 -11.19 9.57 -18.07
C SER A 144 -10.20 9.90 -16.97
N ARG A 145 -10.62 9.79 -15.70
CA ARG A 145 -9.74 9.86 -14.53
C ARG A 145 -8.88 8.61 -14.35
N ARG A 146 -8.98 7.64 -15.27
CA ARG A 146 -8.13 6.46 -15.29
C ARG A 146 -6.75 6.84 -15.83
N VAL A 147 -5.71 6.48 -15.09
CA VAL A 147 -4.32 6.54 -15.56
C VAL A 147 -4.15 5.61 -16.77
N GLU A 148 -3.64 6.14 -17.88
CA GLU A 148 -3.49 5.41 -19.15
C GLU A 148 -2.60 4.17 -19.01
N ASP A 149 -1.38 4.35 -18.50
CA ASP A 149 -0.46 3.26 -18.18
C ASP A 149 -0.17 3.24 -16.67
N PRO A 150 -0.76 2.28 -15.92
CA PRO A 150 -0.56 2.21 -14.48
C PRO A 150 0.86 1.80 -14.09
N TYR A 151 1.58 1.06 -14.95
CA TYR A 151 2.94 0.59 -14.64
C TYR A 151 3.96 1.72 -14.85
N GLU A 152 3.86 2.45 -15.97
CA GLU A 152 4.70 3.63 -16.20
C GLU A 152 4.50 4.69 -15.10
N PHE A 153 3.25 4.88 -14.66
CA PHE A 153 2.91 5.76 -13.56
C PHE A 153 3.59 5.35 -12.24
N MET A 154 3.59 4.06 -11.91
CA MET A 154 4.26 3.55 -10.71
C MET A 154 5.78 3.68 -10.81
N GLU A 155 6.37 3.42 -11.97
CA GLU A 155 7.82 3.56 -12.21
C GLU A 155 8.29 5.00 -12.00
N LYS A 156 7.60 5.98 -12.59
CA LYS A 156 7.92 7.42 -12.41
C LYS A 156 7.92 7.84 -10.93
N ARG A 157 7.00 7.27 -10.14
CA ARG A 157 6.90 7.57 -8.70
C ARG A 157 7.97 6.85 -7.87
N ALA A 158 8.46 5.70 -8.33
CA ALA A 158 9.59 5.02 -7.68
C ALA A 158 10.90 5.80 -7.84
N ASP A 159 11.12 6.41 -9.02
CA ASP A 159 12.33 7.18 -9.31
C ASP A 159 12.39 8.52 -8.56
N GLY A 160 11.24 9.18 -8.35
CA GLY A 160 11.14 10.45 -7.62
C GLY A 160 11.39 10.37 -6.11
N MET A 161 11.35 9.18 -5.51
CA MET A 161 11.49 8.98 -4.05
C MET A 161 12.92 8.63 -3.59
N GLY A 162 13.96 8.91 -4.40
CA GLY A 162 15.35 8.74 -3.95
C GLY A 162 15.71 7.29 -3.62
N GLY A 163 15.24 6.34 -4.44
CA GLY A 163 15.79 4.99 -4.54
C GLY A 163 15.73 4.16 -3.26
N ARG A 164 14.54 3.92 -2.70
CA ARG A 164 14.33 2.86 -1.67
C ARG A 164 12.99 2.11 -1.74
N ILE A 165 12.23 2.25 -2.82
CA ILE A 165 11.28 1.17 -3.15
C ILE A 165 12.14 0.08 -3.77
N HIS A 166 12.20 -1.09 -3.14
CA HIS A 166 13.01 -2.23 -3.60
C HIS A 166 12.58 -2.62 -5.03
N LEU A 167 13.18 -1.99 -6.05
CA LEU A 167 12.97 -2.21 -7.48
C LEU A 167 13.19 -3.68 -7.89
N HIS A 168 13.95 -4.44 -7.10
CA HIS A 168 14.10 -5.88 -7.27
C HIS A 168 12.77 -6.64 -7.09
N MET A 169 11.86 -6.20 -6.21
CA MET A 169 10.59 -6.89 -5.96
C MET A 169 9.51 -6.61 -7.01
N LEU A 170 9.56 -5.47 -7.71
CA LEU A 170 8.65 -5.19 -8.82
C LEU A 170 9.02 -5.99 -10.09
N ARG A 171 10.32 -6.26 -10.30
CA ARG A 171 10.78 -7.09 -11.43
C ARG A 171 10.34 -8.54 -11.34
N ASP A 172 10.23 -9.09 -10.13
CA ASP A 172 9.79 -10.47 -9.90
C ASP A 172 8.27 -10.64 -10.11
N LEU A 173 7.47 -9.59 -9.91
CA LEU A 173 6.02 -9.59 -10.16
C LEU A 173 5.66 -9.39 -11.65
N ALA A 174 6.52 -8.74 -12.42
CA ALA A 174 6.23 -8.33 -13.80
C ALA A 174 6.62 -9.36 -14.87
N ARG A 175 7.32 -10.46 -14.52
CA ARG A 175 8.00 -11.31 -15.52
C ARG A 175 7.65 -12.79 -15.51
N ASP A 176 6.59 -13.22 -14.84
CA ASP A 176 6.08 -14.57 -15.10
C ASP A 176 5.05 -14.58 -16.24
N ASN A 177 5.47 -15.21 -17.33
CA ASN A 177 4.90 -15.20 -18.65
C ASN A 177 3.62 -16.05 -18.71
N SER A 178 2.46 -15.41 -18.76
CA SER A 178 1.33 -15.88 -19.56
C SER A 178 0.34 -14.74 -19.75
N GLN A 179 0.57 -13.98 -20.82
CA GLN A 179 -0.44 -13.11 -21.38
C GLN A 179 -1.67 -13.96 -21.71
N CYS A 180 -2.80 -13.69 -21.05
CA CYS A 180 -4.11 -13.98 -21.63
C CYS A 180 -4.74 -12.64 -21.95
N VAL A 181 -4.49 -12.19 -23.18
CA VAL A 181 -5.34 -11.23 -23.86
C VAL A 181 -6.61 -11.99 -24.21
N GLN A 182 -7.76 -11.64 -23.65
CA GLN A 182 -9.02 -11.98 -24.29
C GLN A 182 -10.03 -10.84 -24.18
N SER A 183 -10.25 -10.28 -25.38
CA SER A 183 -11.42 -9.60 -25.97
C SER A 183 -12.30 -8.74 -25.09
#